data_AF-A0A2N2W6U1-F1
#
_entry.id   AF-A0A2N2W6U1-F1
#
_cell.length_a   1.000
_cell.length_b   1.000
_cell.length_c   1.000
_cell.angle_alpha   90.00
_cell.angle_beta   90.00
_cell.angle_gamma   90.00
#
_symmetry.space_group_name_H-M   'P 1'
#
loop_
_entity.id
_entity.type
_entity.pdbx_description
1 polymer ?
#
loop_
_entity_poly.entity_id
_entity_poly.type
_entity_poly.pdbx_seq_one_letter_code
_entity_poly.pdbx_strand_id
1 'polypeptide(L)'
;MDRRKFLVNLGRGACVLAIGGVTYRVIKSQLNPETAGPSTRFVWAIDPHKCTGCGICETACVRTPSAVKAVNDQKKCSFCVVCYGHISDKQIASDKIMEAGKRVCPHNAVLRESYSGTVDGTFIYSIDDKLCTGCGKCVKNCKEKGTQSMFLIIRPDLCIACNSCNIAAKCPEKAIDRVWFGPEDDFKGEYALESGQY
;
A
#
# COMPACT_ATOMS: atom_id res chain seq x y z
N MET A 1 30.42 -51.24 -15.09
CA MET A 1 29.39 -50.17 -15.27
C MET A 1 29.17 -49.97 -16.77
N ASP A 2 27.92 -49.97 -17.22
CA ASP A 2 27.57 -49.80 -18.63
C ASP A 2 27.74 -48.32 -19.03
N ARG A 3 28.73 -48.03 -19.88
CA ARG A 3 29.08 -46.66 -20.32
C ARG A 3 27.88 -45.92 -20.91
N ARG A 4 26.99 -46.64 -21.58
CA ARG A 4 25.77 -46.07 -22.15
C ARG A 4 24.80 -45.61 -21.06
N LYS A 5 24.58 -46.44 -20.03
CA LYS A 5 23.73 -46.08 -18.88
C LYS A 5 24.31 -44.91 -18.10
N PHE A 6 25.63 -44.86 -17.94
CA PHE A 6 26.31 -43.73 -17.28
C PHE A 6 26.07 -42.41 -18.04
N LEU A 7 26.30 -42.37 -19.35
CA LEU A 7 26.09 -41.17 -20.18
C LEU A 7 24.62 -40.73 -20.20
N VAL A 8 23.68 -41.68 -20.28
CA VAL A 8 22.24 -41.39 -20.24
C VAL A 8 21.83 -40.79 -18.89
N ASN A 9 22.32 -41.34 -17.77
CA ASN A 9 21.99 -40.83 -16.44
C ASN A 9 22.62 -39.45 -16.20
N LEU A 10 23.84 -39.21 -16.72
CA LEU A 10 24.51 -37.92 -16.63
C LEU A 10 23.77 -36.85 -17.45
N GLY A 11 23.33 -37.19 -18.67
CA GLY A 11 22.50 -36.31 -19.49
C GLY A 11 21.16 -35.99 -18.84
N ARG A 12 20.49 -36.97 -18.22
CA ARG A 12 19.25 -36.75 -17.44
C ARG A 12 19.49 -35.81 -16.26
N GLY A 13 20.58 -36.01 -15.51
CA GLY A 13 20.96 -35.13 -14.40
C GLY A 13 21.18 -33.68 -14.85
N ALA A 14 21.90 -33.50 -15.97
CA ALA A 14 22.12 -32.17 -16.56
C ALA A 14 20.80 -31.50 -16.98
N CYS A 15 19.88 -32.23 -17.62
CA CYS A 15 18.57 -31.70 -17.99
C CYS A 15 17.74 -31.29 -16.77
N VAL A 16 17.73 -32.10 -15.70
CA VAL A 16 17.01 -31.77 -14.46
C VAL A 16 17.57 -30.49 -13.83
N LEU A 17 18.90 -30.36 -13.75
CA LEU A 17 19.54 -29.16 -13.22
C LEU A 17 19.24 -27.92 -14.07
N ALA A 18 19.27 -28.05 -15.40
CA ALA A 18 18.96 -26.97 -16.32
C ALA A 18 17.50 -26.51 -16.17
N ILE A 19 16.54 -27.44 -16.16
CA ILE A 19 15.11 -27.13 -15.98
C ILE A 19 14.88 -26.53 -14.59
N GLY A 20 15.45 -27.13 -13.54
CA GLY A 20 15.32 -26.62 -12.18
C GLY A 20 15.88 -25.20 -12.04
N GLY A 21 17.04 -24.92 -12.62
CA GLY A 21 17.66 -23.59 -12.61
C GLY A 21 16.84 -22.54 -13.37
N VAL A 22 16.34 -22.87 -14.57
CA VAL A 22 15.47 -21.96 -15.34
C VAL A 22 14.16 -21.71 -14.61
N THR A 23 13.52 -22.77 -14.10
CA THR A 23 12.25 -22.66 -13.37
C THR A 23 12.42 -21.77 -12.15
N TYR A 24 13.47 -21.98 -11.35
CA TYR A 24 13.79 -21.16 -10.19
C TYR A 24 13.95 -19.68 -10.57
N ARG A 25 14.69 -19.37 -11.65
CA ARG A 25 14.87 -17.97 -12.10
C ARG A 25 13.55 -17.30 -12.50
N VAL A 26 12.62 -18.03 -13.10
CA VAL A 26 11.33 -17.49 -13.54
C VAL A 26 10.40 -17.25 -12.35
N ILE A 27 10.34 -18.18 -11.40
CA ILE A 27 9.37 -18.10 -10.30
C ILE A 27 9.89 -17.38 -9.05
N LYS A 28 11.21 -17.17 -8.91
CA LYS A 28 11.79 -16.58 -7.68
C LYS A 28 11.14 -15.26 -7.28
N SER A 29 10.79 -14.39 -8.24
CA SER A 29 10.12 -13.12 -7.95
C SER A 29 8.67 -13.28 -7.47
N GLN A 30 8.02 -14.39 -7.84
CA GLN A 30 6.66 -14.74 -7.41
C GLN A 30 6.65 -15.48 -6.07
N LEU A 31 7.77 -16.08 -5.68
CA LEU A 31 7.90 -16.86 -4.44
C LEU A 31 8.03 -15.99 -3.18
N ASN A 32 8.48 -14.73 -3.32
CA ASN A 32 8.56 -13.81 -2.18
C ASN A 32 7.46 -12.74 -2.30
N PRO A 33 6.40 -12.82 -1.47
CA PRO A 33 5.30 -11.86 -1.47
C PRO A 33 5.74 -10.41 -1.26
N GLU A 34 6.84 -10.19 -0.55
CA GLU A 34 7.34 -8.84 -0.28
C GLU A 34 7.91 -8.15 -1.51
N THR A 35 8.40 -8.92 -2.48
CA THR A 35 8.99 -8.46 -3.74
C THR A 35 8.12 -8.79 -4.96
N ALA A 36 6.99 -9.47 -4.76
CA ALA A 36 6.08 -9.83 -5.82
C ALA A 36 5.38 -8.56 -6.32
N GLY A 37 5.90 -8.00 -7.42
CA GLY A 37 5.26 -6.90 -8.13
C GLY A 37 3.96 -7.33 -8.82
N PRO A 38 3.26 -6.41 -9.50
CA PRO A 38 2.00 -6.75 -10.14
C PRO A 38 2.14 -7.81 -11.22
N SER A 39 1.08 -8.61 -11.40
CA SER A 39 0.99 -9.62 -12.46
C SER A 39 0.99 -9.03 -13.88
N THR A 40 0.70 -7.73 -14.01
CA THR A 40 0.73 -7.00 -15.28
C THR A 40 1.31 -5.59 -15.10
N ARG A 41 1.82 -5.00 -16.18
CA ARG A 41 2.29 -3.60 -16.17
C ARG A 41 1.17 -2.58 -16.36
N PHE A 42 -0.05 -3.00 -16.66
CA PHE A 42 -1.20 -2.11 -16.78
C PHE A 42 -2.08 -2.24 -15.56
N VAL A 43 -1.90 -1.33 -14.61
CA VAL A 43 -2.54 -1.38 -13.29
C VAL A 43 -3.63 -0.32 -13.21
N TRP A 44 -4.54 -0.48 -12.26
CA TRP A 44 -5.48 0.56 -11.92
C TRP A 44 -4.83 1.52 -10.93
N ALA A 45 -4.90 2.82 -11.18
CA ALA A 45 -4.40 3.85 -10.28
C ALA A 45 -5.51 4.84 -9.93
N ILE A 46 -5.41 5.41 -8.73
CA ILE A 46 -6.30 6.46 -8.25
C ILE A 46 -5.59 7.79 -8.42
N ASP A 47 -6.23 8.75 -9.09
CA ASP A 47 -5.82 10.15 -9.11
C ASP A 47 -6.14 10.78 -7.74
N PRO A 48 -5.13 11.13 -6.93
CA PRO A 48 -5.34 11.69 -5.59
C PRO A 48 -5.99 13.09 -5.63
N HIS A 49 -5.83 13.83 -6.71
CA HIS A 49 -6.42 15.17 -6.85
C HIS A 49 -7.92 15.10 -7.05
N LYS A 50 -8.40 14.11 -7.82
CA LYS A 50 -9.84 13.85 -8.03
C LYS A 50 -10.49 13.12 -6.85
N CYS A 51 -9.79 12.18 -6.22
CA CYS A 51 -10.37 11.35 -5.17
C CYS A 51 -10.87 12.16 -3.96
N THR A 52 -12.12 11.93 -3.54
CA THR A 52 -12.76 12.60 -2.39
C THR A 52 -12.81 11.75 -1.12
N GLY A 53 -12.30 10.50 -1.15
CA GLY A 53 -12.36 9.60 -0.01
C GLY A 53 -13.79 9.13 0.33
N CYS A 54 -14.61 8.86 -0.69
CA CYS A 54 -16.03 8.53 -0.55
C CYS A 54 -16.34 7.17 0.13
N GLY A 55 -15.33 6.30 0.28
CA GLY A 55 -15.47 5.00 0.96
C GLY A 55 -15.95 3.83 0.09
N ILE A 56 -16.37 4.07 -1.15
CA ILE A 56 -16.82 3.00 -2.08
C ILE A 56 -15.73 1.95 -2.34
N CYS A 57 -14.45 2.35 -2.28
CA CYS A 57 -13.32 1.46 -2.48
C CYS A 57 -13.28 0.28 -1.48
N GLU A 58 -13.81 0.47 -0.27
CA GLU A 58 -13.88 -0.57 0.76
C GLU A 58 -14.87 -1.68 0.42
N THR A 59 -16.01 -1.33 -0.20
CA THR A 59 -17.13 -2.26 -0.41
C THR A 59 -17.30 -2.72 -1.86
N ALA A 60 -16.80 -1.96 -2.84
CA ALA A 60 -16.93 -2.31 -4.25
C ALA A 60 -15.76 -3.14 -4.78
N CYS A 61 -14.65 -3.25 -4.04
CA CYS A 61 -13.55 -4.12 -4.45
C CYS A 61 -13.99 -5.59 -4.37
N VAL A 62 -13.69 -6.35 -5.41
CA VAL A 62 -13.97 -7.80 -5.44
C VAL A 62 -13.06 -8.60 -4.50
N ARG A 63 -11.97 -7.97 -4.03
CA ARG A 63 -11.07 -8.52 -3.02
C ARG A 63 -11.48 -7.98 -1.65
N THR A 64 -11.50 -8.86 -0.65
CA THR A 64 -11.74 -8.51 0.76
C THR A 64 -10.57 -8.99 1.62
N PRO A 65 -9.89 -8.10 2.38
CA PRO A 65 -10.00 -6.65 2.36
C PRO A 65 -9.62 -6.05 1.00
N SER A 66 -10.11 -4.84 0.70
CA SER A 66 -9.86 -4.15 -0.55
C SER A 66 -8.38 -4.09 -0.91
N ALA A 67 -8.08 -4.16 -2.22
CA ALA A 67 -6.74 -3.86 -2.74
C ALA A 67 -6.39 -2.37 -2.61
N VAL A 68 -7.36 -1.51 -2.29
CA VAL A 68 -7.13 -0.09 -2.03
C VAL A 68 -6.60 0.11 -0.62
N LYS A 69 -5.50 0.84 -0.48
CA LYS A 69 -4.92 1.23 0.80
C LYS A 69 -4.76 2.74 0.88
N ALA A 70 -4.90 3.28 2.09
CA ALA A 70 -4.47 4.63 2.36
C ALA A 70 -2.95 4.65 2.52
N VAL A 71 -2.32 5.74 2.13
CA VAL A 71 -0.91 6.05 2.33
C VAL A 71 -0.78 7.46 2.84
N ASN A 72 0.36 7.81 3.43
CA ASN A 72 0.67 9.17 3.86
C ASN A 72 2.05 9.58 3.33
N ASP A 73 2.08 10.58 2.47
CA ASP A 73 3.31 11.17 1.94
C ASP A 73 3.94 12.07 3.00
N GLN A 74 5.01 11.57 3.62
CA GLN A 74 5.70 12.29 4.70
C GLN A 74 6.37 13.58 4.19
N LYS A 75 6.68 13.70 2.89
CA LYS A 75 7.23 14.94 2.31
C LYS A 75 6.17 16.06 2.25
N LYS A 76 4.88 15.71 2.31
CA LYS A 76 3.75 16.67 2.37
C LYS A 76 3.11 16.78 3.76
N CYS A 77 3.39 15.83 4.65
CA CYS A 77 2.81 15.80 5.99
C CYS A 77 3.32 16.96 6.84
N SER A 78 2.45 17.62 7.61
CA SER A 78 2.87 18.66 8.57
C SER A 78 3.22 18.13 9.96
N PHE A 79 3.25 16.81 10.16
CA PHE A 79 3.58 16.16 11.44
C PHE A 79 2.78 16.70 12.64
N CYS A 80 1.48 16.94 12.43
CA CYS A 80 0.58 17.54 13.41
C CYS A 80 0.62 16.86 14.78
N VAL A 81 0.53 17.62 15.87
CA VAL A 81 0.32 17.06 17.22
C VAL A 81 -0.98 16.23 17.27
N VAL A 82 -2.06 16.82 16.73
CA VAL A 82 -3.38 16.19 16.53
C VAL A 82 -3.67 16.10 15.03
N CYS A 83 -3.40 14.96 14.41
CA CYS A 83 -3.63 14.78 12.97
C CYS A 83 -5.12 14.69 12.60
N TYR A 84 -5.49 15.44 11.55
CA TYR A 84 -6.85 15.46 11.03
C TYR A 84 -7.35 14.11 10.52
N GLY A 85 -6.47 13.34 9.87
CA GLY A 85 -6.79 12.01 9.36
C GLY A 85 -6.81 10.91 10.43
N HIS A 86 -6.36 11.20 11.65
CA HIS A 86 -6.18 10.20 12.70
C HIS A 86 -7.23 10.31 13.81
N ILE A 87 -7.41 11.50 14.40
CA ILE A 87 -8.33 11.76 15.51
C ILE A 87 -9.43 12.68 15.05
N SER A 88 -10.68 12.46 15.45
CA SER A 88 -11.82 13.31 15.12
C SER A 88 -11.98 14.49 16.07
N ASP A 89 -11.69 14.29 17.36
CA ASP A 89 -11.62 15.37 18.36
C ASP A 89 -10.31 16.15 18.24
N LYS A 90 -10.40 17.47 18.03
CA LYS A 90 -9.24 18.35 17.81
C LYS A 90 -8.76 19.05 19.07
N GLN A 91 -9.57 19.03 20.13
CA GLN A 91 -9.27 19.72 21.39
C GLN A 91 -8.67 18.79 22.43
N ILE A 92 -8.54 17.50 22.11
CA ILE A 92 -7.90 16.53 22.99
C ILE A 92 -6.45 16.91 23.28
N ALA A 93 -6.06 16.81 24.55
CA ALA A 93 -4.68 16.99 24.96
C ALA A 93 -3.78 15.92 24.33
N SER A 94 -2.56 16.31 23.92
CA SER A 94 -1.68 15.44 23.12
C SER A 94 -1.33 14.12 23.82
N ASP A 95 -1.11 14.18 25.13
CA ASP A 95 -0.84 13.04 26.01
C ASP A 95 -2.01 12.03 26.05
N LYS A 96 -3.25 12.49 25.86
CA LYS A 96 -4.46 11.65 25.93
C LYS A 96 -4.91 11.12 24.57
N ILE A 97 -4.29 11.55 23.47
CA ILE A 97 -4.68 11.15 22.10
C ILE A 97 -4.76 9.64 21.94
N MET A 98 -3.79 8.90 22.47
CA MET A 98 -3.72 7.45 22.23
C MET A 98 -4.74 6.66 23.05
N GLU A 99 -5.12 7.15 24.23
CA GLU A 99 -6.00 6.47 25.18
C GLU A 99 -7.47 6.84 24.97
N ALA A 100 -7.77 8.13 24.81
CA ALA A 100 -9.14 8.66 24.77
C ALA A 100 -9.53 9.25 23.40
N GLY A 101 -8.57 9.37 22.47
CA GLY A 101 -8.81 9.98 21.17
C GLY A 101 -9.76 9.17 20.29
N LYS A 102 -10.88 9.78 19.90
CA LYS A 102 -11.85 9.17 18.98
C LYS A 102 -11.25 9.07 17.57
N ARG A 103 -10.94 7.85 17.13
CA ARG A 103 -10.28 7.57 15.84
C ARG A 103 -11.18 7.87 14.64
N VAL A 104 -10.59 8.42 13.58
CA VAL A 104 -11.25 8.62 12.28
C VAL A 104 -11.35 7.30 11.50
N CYS A 105 -10.28 6.51 11.54
CA CYS A 105 -10.25 5.18 10.93
C CYS A 105 -11.03 4.19 11.83
N PRO A 106 -12.05 3.49 11.30
CA PRO A 106 -12.82 2.51 12.07
C PRO A 106 -12.02 1.23 12.35
N HIS A 107 -10.92 1.01 11.63
CA HIS A 107 -10.08 -0.18 11.73
C HIS A 107 -8.74 0.08 12.43
N ASN A 108 -8.56 1.27 13.02
CA ASN A 108 -7.32 1.68 13.70
C ASN A 108 -6.04 1.56 12.84
N ALA A 109 -6.18 1.67 11.51
CA ALA A 109 -5.08 1.51 10.58
C ALA A 109 -4.12 2.71 10.50
N VAL A 110 -4.43 3.84 11.14
CA VAL A 110 -3.55 5.01 11.16
C VAL A 110 -2.70 4.93 12.42
N LEU A 111 -1.40 4.75 12.26
CA LEU A 111 -0.44 4.70 13.35
C LEU A 111 0.08 6.10 13.66
N ARG A 112 0.52 6.30 14.90
CA ARG A 112 1.09 7.55 15.39
C ARG A 112 2.36 7.24 16.19
N GLU A 113 3.47 7.81 15.74
CA GLU A 113 4.78 7.62 16.36
C GLU A 113 5.38 8.98 16.71
N SER A 114 5.99 9.11 17.90
CA SER A 114 6.66 10.34 18.30
C SER A 114 7.98 10.47 17.56
N TYR A 115 8.22 11.61 16.92
CA TYR A 115 9.47 11.90 16.22
C TYR A 115 10.41 12.77 17.04
N SER A 116 9.90 13.84 17.67
CA SER A 116 10.73 14.80 18.44
C SER A 116 10.69 14.58 19.96
N GLY A 117 10.12 13.46 20.44
CA GLY A 117 10.23 12.99 21.83
C GLY A 117 9.47 13.78 22.92
N THR A 118 8.86 14.92 22.60
CA THR A 118 8.07 15.72 23.55
C THR A 118 6.57 15.44 23.44
N VAL A 119 5.81 15.79 24.49
CA VAL A 119 4.34 15.59 24.53
C VAL A 119 3.64 16.39 23.42
N ASP A 120 4.07 17.62 23.16
CA ASP A 120 3.56 18.49 22.09
C ASP A 120 4.51 18.54 20.87
N GLY A 121 5.25 17.46 20.67
CA GLY A 121 6.24 17.33 19.59
C GLY A 121 5.63 17.08 18.22
N THR A 122 6.50 16.78 17.26
CA THR A 122 6.09 16.33 15.93
C THR A 122 5.85 14.82 15.95
N PHE A 123 4.79 14.39 15.25
CA PHE A 123 4.42 12.98 15.16
C PHE A 123 4.36 12.51 13.72
N ILE A 124 4.94 11.33 13.47
CA ILE A 124 4.83 10.65 12.20
C ILE A 124 3.55 9.83 12.20
N TYR A 125 2.81 9.94 11.10
CA TYR A 125 1.59 9.17 10.88
C TYR A 125 1.81 8.24 9.70
N SER A 126 1.85 6.94 9.95
CA SER A 126 1.93 5.90 8.94
C SER A 126 0.60 5.13 8.85
N ILE A 127 0.45 4.31 7.82
CA ILE A 127 -0.73 3.47 7.63
C ILE A 127 -0.30 2.01 7.76
N ASP A 128 -0.96 1.27 8.67
CA ASP A 128 -0.92 -0.18 8.70
C ASP A 128 -1.79 -0.75 7.58
N ASP A 129 -1.14 -1.30 6.56
CA ASP A 129 -1.78 -1.84 5.36
C ASP A 129 -2.61 -3.11 5.65
N LYS A 130 -2.28 -3.85 6.72
CA LYS A 130 -2.99 -5.07 7.13
C LYS A 130 -4.34 -4.74 7.74
N LEU A 131 -4.40 -3.63 8.49
CA LEU A 131 -5.65 -3.13 9.09
C LEU A 131 -6.45 -2.25 8.11
N CYS A 132 -5.79 -1.62 7.14
CA CYS A 132 -6.47 -0.70 6.23
C CYS A 132 -7.38 -1.44 5.23
N THR A 133 -8.66 -1.06 5.19
CA THR A 133 -9.66 -1.63 4.27
C THR A 133 -9.95 -0.76 3.05
N GLY A 134 -9.31 0.41 2.94
CA GLY A 134 -9.56 1.36 1.84
C GLY A 134 -10.79 2.25 2.03
N CYS A 135 -11.28 2.44 3.27
CA CYS A 135 -12.47 3.25 3.56
C CYS A 135 -12.33 4.76 3.26
N GLY A 136 -11.11 5.27 3.09
CA GLY A 136 -10.85 6.67 2.69
C GLY A 136 -11.17 7.75 3.74
N LYS A 137 -11.63 7.41 4.96
CA LYS A 137 -12.00 8.42 5.96
C LYS A 137 -10.82 9.29 6.41
N CYS A 138 -9.63 8.72 6.60
CA CYS A 138 -8.42 9.47 6.94
C CYS A 138 -8.03 10.44 5.81
N VAL A 139 -8.10 9.96 4.56
CA VAL A 139 -7.86 10.74 3.34
C VAL A 139 -8.83 11.90 3.23
N LYS A 140 -10.13 11.66 3.40
CA LYS A 140 -11.15 12.72 3.36
C LYS A 140 -10.87 13.83 4.37
N ASN A 141 -10.60 13.47 5.62
CA ASN A 141 -10.33 14.46 6.68
C ASN A 141 -9.01 15.22 6.44
N CYS A 142 -7.96 14.54 5.97
CA CYS A 142 -6.71 15.17 5.60
C CYS A 142 -6.88 16.12 4.41
N LYS A 143 -7.75 15.79 3.44
CA LYS A 143 -8.04 16.64 2.29
C LYS A 143 -8.81 17.91 2.67
N GLU A 144 -9.79 17.79 3.57
CA GLU A 144 -10.66 18.90 3.97
C GLU A 144 -9.96 19.91 4.90
N LYS A 145 -9.03 19.46 5.75
CA LYS A 145 -8.46 20.29 6.84
C LYS A 145 -6.94 20.19 7.01
N GLY A 146 -6.30 19.19 6.40
CA GLY A 146 -4.86 18.98 6.48
C GLY A 146 -4.14 19.44 5.22
N THR A 147 -2.95 18.89 5.00
CA THR A 147 -2.11 19.18 3.83
C THR A 147 -2.37 18.29 2.63
N GLN A 148 -3.41 17.45 2.69
CA GLN A 148 -3.70 16.44 1.67
C GLN A 148 -2.55 15.43 1.48
N SER A 149 -1.74 15.22 2.52
CA SER A 149 -0.63 14.25 2.51
C SER A 149 -1.12 12.79 2.50
N MET A 150 -2.33 12.54 3.01
CA MET A 150 -2.96 11.22 2.96
C MET A 150 -3.82 11.06 1.70
N PHE A 151 -3.60 9.97 0.96
CA PHE A 151 -4.40 9.62 -0.22
C PHE A 151 -4.57 8.11 -0.36
N LEU A 152 -5.43 7.68 -1.29
CA LEU A 152 -5.68 6.27 -1.58
C LEU A 152 -4.87 5.84 -2.79
N ILE A 153 -4.31 4.64 -2.72
CA ILE A 153 -3.71 3.93 -3.86
C ILE A 153 -4.39 2.57 -4.03
N ILE A 154 -4.46 2.08 -5.26
CA ILE A 154 -4.77 0.66 -5.51
C ILE A 154 -3.43 -0.07 -5.52
N ARG A 155 -3.23 -0.97 -4.56
CA ARG A 155 -1.98 -1.73 -4.48
C ARG A 155 -1.91 -2.80 -5.57
N PRO A 156 -1.00 -2.66 -6.54
CA PRO A 156 -0.89 -3.58 -7.68
C PRO A 156 -0.60 -5.04 -7.29
N ASP A 157 0.13 -5.26 -6.19
CA ASP A 157 0.44 -6.58 -5.65
C ASP A 157 -0.76 -7.25 -4.94
N LEU A 158 -1.69 -6.45 -4.41
CA LEU A 158 -2.94 -6.95 -3.84
C LEU A 158 -4.04 -7.10 -4.89
N CYS A 159 -3.99 -6.31 -5.97
CA CYS A 159 -4.99 -6.31 -7.02
C CYS A 159 -5.02 -7.64 -7.78
N ILE A 160 -6.19 -8.27 -7.86
CA ILE A 160 -6.37 -9.55 -8.58
C ILE A 160 -6.54 -9.37 -10.10
N ALA A 161 -6.31 -8.16 -10.63
CA ALA A 161 -6.43 -7.84 -12.06
C ALA A 161 -7.77 -8.27 -12.70
N CYS A 162 -8.90 -7.90 -12.07
CA CYS A 162 -10.25 -8.28 -12.52
C CYS A 162 -10.67 -7.79 -13.93
N ASN A 163 -9.82 -7.06 -14.66
CA ASN A 163 -10.01 -6.46 -16.00
C ASN A 163 -11.16 -5.43 -16.15
N SER A 164 -12.24 -5.56 -15.38
CA SER A 164 -13.35 -4.61 -15.26
C SER A 164 -13.48 -4.18 -13.80
N CYS A 165 -12.79 -3.11 -13.44
CA CYS A 165 -12.66 -2.69 -12.05
C CYS A 165 -13.97 -2.12 -11.48
N ASN A 166 -14.61 -2.87 -10.57
CA ASN A 166 -15.86 -2.46 -9.93
C ASN A 166 -15.73 -1.14 -9.14
N ILE A 167 -14.56 -0.88 -8.52
CA ILE A 167 -14.32 0.39 -7.83
C ILE A 167 -14.25 1.56 -8.83
N ALA A 168 -13.69 1.34 -10.03
CA ALA A 168 -13.61 2.38 -11.06
C ALA A 168 -15.00 2.69 -11.62
N ALA A 169 -15.78 1.64 -11.93
CA ALA A 169 -17.15 1.78 -12.43
C ALA A 169 -18.08 2.52 -11.45
N LYS A 170 -17.85 2.36 -10.14
CA LYS A 170 -18.66 3.00 -9.08
C LYS A 170 -18.05 4.30 -8.53
N CYS A 171 -16.90 4.75 -9.05
CA CYS A 171 -16.25 5.95 -8.53
C CYS A 171 -17.02 7.22 -8.96
N PRO A 172 -17.57 8.01 -8.01
CA PRO A 172 -18.36 9.19 -8.36
C PRO A 172 -17.51 10.28 -9.03
N GLU A 173 -16.22 10.36 -8.66
CA GLU A 173 -15.29 11.38 -9.16
C GLU A 173 -14.59 10.97 -10.46
N LYS A 174 -14.83 9.76 -10.97
CA LYS A 174 -14.08 9.17 -12.10
C LYS A 174 -12.56 9.35 -11.91
N ALA A 175 -12.11 9.04 -10.69
CA ALA A 175 -10.72 9.23 -10.27
C ALA A 175 -9.84 8.00 -10.54
N ILE A 176 -10.33 6.97 -11.24
CA ILE A 176 -9.64 5.68 -11.35
C ILE A 176 -9.45 5.35 -12.82
N ASP A 177 -8.19 5.26 -13.24
CA ASP A 177 -7.79 5.02 -14.62
C ASP A 177 -6.80 3.85 -14.71
N ARG A 178 -6.71 3.25 -15.90
CA ARG A 178 -5.67 2.27 -16.20
C ARG A 178 -4.41 3.01 -16.64
N VAL A 179 -3.31 2.75 -15.95
CA VAL A 179 -2.00 3.36 -16.22
C VAL A 179 -0.94 2.30 -16.42
N TRP A 180 0.13 2.67 -17.11
CA TRP A 180 1.33 1.84 -17.19
C TRP A 180 2.16 2.03 -15.92
N PHE A 181 2.61 0.93 -15.32
CA PHE A 181 3.37 0.88 -14.07
C PHE A 181 4.85 0.62 -14.36
N GLY A 182 5.71 1.58 -13.99
CA GLY A 182 7.13 1.54 -14.26
C GLY A 182 7.91 0.57 -13.36
N PRO A 183 9.13 0.19 -13.75
CA PRO A 183 10.03 -0.58 -12.89
C PRO A 183 10.57 0.19 -11.68
N GLU A 184 10.56 1.52 -11.71
CA GLU A 184 11.05 2.43 -10.66
C GLU A 184 10.04 2.69 -9.52
N ASP A 185 8.77 2.39 -9.72
CA ASP A 185 7.70 2.75 -8.79
C ASP A 185 7.59 1.73 -7.63
N ASP A 186 7.60 2.23 -6.38
CA ASP A 186 7.17 1.42 -5.23
C ASP A 186 5.64 1.28 -5.24
N PHE A 187 5.18 0.06 -5.50
CA PHE A 187 3.77 -0.28 -5.59
C PHE A 187 3.05 -0.24 -4.23
N LYS A 188 3.78 -0.21 -3.11
CA LYS A 188 3.22 -0.18 -1.75
C LYS A 188 2.90 1.23 -1.26
N GLY A 189 3.51 2.25 -1.88
CA GLY A 189 3.37 3.65 -1.47
C GLY A 189 3.99 3.91 -0.09
N GLU A 190 5.16 3.33 0.17
CA GLU A 190 5.94 3.57 1.37
C GLU A 190 6.73 4.89 1.20
N TYR A 191 6.10 5.99 1.60
CA TYR A 191 6.76 7.31 1.63
C TYR A 191 7.53 7.47 2.94
N ALA A 192 8.68 6.83 3.07
CA ALA A 192 9.53 7.04 4.22
C ALA A 192 10.22 8.42 4.16
N LEU A 193 10.46 9.02 5.32
CA LEU A 193 11.49 10.05 5.42
C LEU A 193 12.83 9.34 5.16
N GLU A 194 13.62 9.85 4.22
CA GLU A 194 14.95 9.31 3.94
C GLU A 194 15.75 9.32 5.25
N SER A 195 16.02 8.14 5.80
CA SER A 195 16.85 7.99 6.98
C SER A 195 18.29 8.30 6.58
N GLY A 196 18.76 9.55 6.76
CA GLY A 196 20.18 9.86 6.63
C GLY A 196 20.60 11.16 5.93
N GLN A 197 19.81 12.24 6.01
CA GLN A 197 20.38 13.59 5.86
C GLN A 197 20.12 14.38 7.15
N TYR A 198 20.96 14.08 8.15
CA TYR A 198 21.24 14.96 9.28
C TYR A 198 22.67 15.46 9.13
#